data_AF-A0AAE6R7G4-F1
#
_entry.id   AF-A0AAE6R7G4-F1
#
_cell.length_a   1.000
_cell.length_b   1.000
_cell.length_c   1.000
_cell.angle_alpha   90.00
_cell.angle_beta   90.00
_cell.angle_gamma   90.00
#
_symmetry.space_group_name_H-M   'P 1'
#
loop_
_entity.id
_entity.type
_entity.pdbx_description
1 polymer ?
#
loop_
_entity_poly.entity_id
_entity_poly.type
_entity_poly.pdbx_seq_one_letter_code
_entity_poly.pdbx_strand_id
1 'polypeptide(L)'
;MEHSQLRWEDVSQFEEIKGYGQTIWRHNGQYYFVTEEGGIAPQLVVYELSDELFQLLDSGQKTPSEIHFKLQNDTWPPTEEEKVKHRKEKIKKHPMTLISNPNSREIFSLEELKHLIPIAEEKYIASYGKLPENYTSPLK
;
A
#
# COMPACT_ATOMS: atom_id res chain seq x y z
N MET A 1 -0.34 -1.32 -17.85
CA MET A 1 -1.33 -0.77 -18.80
C MET A 1 -0.80 0.59 -19.27
N GLU A 2 -1.03 0.95 -20.53
CA GLU A 2 -0.60 2.24 -21.05
C GLU A 2 -1.61 3.34 -20.67
N HIS A 3 -1.14 4.58 -20.47
CA HIS A 3 -2.03 5.72 -20.29
C HIS A 3 -2.89 5.89 -21.55
N SER A 4 -4.15 6.32 -21.38
CA SER A 4 -4.96 6.69 -22.54
C SER A 4 -4.27 7.86 -23.27
N GLN A 5 -4.42 7.92 -24.59
CA GLN A 5 -4.01 9.11 -25.35
C GLN A 5 -4.91 10.32 -25.07
N LEU A 6 -6.07 10.10 -24.45
CA LEU A 6 -7.03 11.13 -24.07
C LEU A 6 -6.57 11.89 -22.84
N ARG A 7 -6.85 13.21 -22.84
CA ARG A 7 -6.61 14.07 -21.69
C ARG A 7 -7.88 14.29 -20.91
N TRP A 8 -7.74 14.88 -19.72
CA TRP A 8 -8.88 15.27 -18.91
C TRP A 8 -9.85 16.17 -19.69
N GLU A 9 -9.35 17.12 -20.47
CA GLU A 9 -10.20 18.06 -21.22
C GLU A 9 -11.10 17.37 -22.25
N ASP A 10 -10.67 16.22 -22.77
CA ASP A 10 -11.46 15.37 -23.67
C ASP A 10 -12.51 14.60 -22.87
N VAL A 11 -12.08 13.94 -21.80
CA VAL A 11 -12.93 13.05 -20.98
C VAL A 11 -13.98 13.83 -20.18
N SER A 12 -13.71 15.07 -19.80
CA SER A 12 -14.65 15.89 -19.04
C SER A 12 -15.94 16.21 -19.82
N GLN A 13 -15.96 15.98 -21.14
CA GLN A 13 -17.15 16.12 -22.00
C GLN A 13 -18.00 14.83 -22.05
N PHE A 14 -17.51 13.72 -21.49
CA PHE A 14 -18.18 12.43 -21.49
C PHE A 14 -19.24 12.33 -20.38
N GLU A 15 -19.94 11.20 -20.33
CA GLU A 15 -20.92 10.93 -19.27
C GLU A 15 -20.19 10.55 -17.97
N GLU A 16 -20.30 11.38 -16.93
CA GLU A 16 -19.82 11.02 -15.59
C GLU A 16 -20.76 9.97 -14.96
N ILE A 17 -20.19 8.84 -14.54
CA ILE A 17 -20.93 7.84 -13.79
C ILE A 17 -20.98 8.23 -12.32
N LYS A 18 -22.20 8.52 -11.84
CA LYS A 18 -22.46 8.89 -10.46
C LYS A 18 -22.22 7.71 -9.51
N GLY A 19 -21.88 8.04 -8.26
CA GLY A 19 -21.53 7.05 -7.23
C GLY A 19 -20.03 6.83 -7.04
N TYR A 20 -19.20 7.36 -7.94
CA TYR A 20 -17.74 7.16 -7.92
C TYR A 20 -16.92 8.44 -7.69
N GLY A 21 -17.53 9.50 -7.14
CA GLY A 21 -16.81 10.71 -6.76
C GLY A 21 -16.08 11.42 -7.92
N GLN A 22 -16.68 11.47 -9.11
CA GLN A 22 -16.10 12.05 -10.34
C GLN A 22 -14.88 11.29 -10.91
N THR A 23 -14.70 10.02 -10.50
CA THR A 23 -13.58 9.18 -10.95
C THR A 23 -13.89 8.41 -12.24
N ILE A 24 -15.16 8.11 -12.51
CA ILE A 24 -15.55 7.20 -13.61
C ILE A 24 -16.36 7.94 -14.67
N TRP A 25 -15.95 7.77 -15.92
CA TRP A 25 -16.54 8.40 -17.09
C TRP A 25 -16.82 7.37 -18.18
N ARG A 26 -17.81 7.61 -19.03
CA ARG A 26 -18.22 6.69 -20.09
C ARG A 26 -18.44 7.38 -21.42
N HIS A 27 -17.92 6.79 -22.47
CA HIS A 27 -18.16 7.23 -23.85
C HIS A 27 -18.15 6.04 -24.80
N ASN A 28 -19.18 5.94 -25.65
CA ASN A 28 -19.34 4.86 -26.64
C ASN A 28 -19.18 3.44 -26.09
N GLY A 29 -19.65 3.20 -24.86
CA GLY A 29 -19.54 1.89 -24.20
C GLY A 29 -18.18 1.62 -23.54
N GLN A 30 -17.18 2.47 -23.71
CA GLN A 30 -15.89 2.39 -23.02
C GLN A 30 -15.92 3.21 -21.73
N TYR A 31 -15.33 2.66 -20.67
CA TYR A 31 -15.14 3.34 -19.39
C TYR A 31 -13.74 3.96 -19.27
N TYR A 32 -13.66 5.06 -18.54
CA TYR A 32 -12.43 5.78 -18.26
C TYR A 32 -12.33 6.06 -16.76
N PHE A 33 -11.13 5.90 -16.22
CA PHE A 33 -10.79 6.18 -14.83
C PHE A 33 -9.93 7.44 -14.77
N VAL A 34 -10.40 8.47 -14.06
CA VAL A 34 -9.74 9.77 -13.93
C VAL A 34 -9.29 9.96 -12.49
N THR A 35 -8.04 10.32 -12.28
CA THR A 35 -7.48 10.53 -10.95
C THR A 35 -6.39 11.59 -10.95
N GLU A 36 -6.11 12.19 -9.80
CA GLU A 36 -5.02 13.14 -9.63
C GLU A 36 -3.72 12.40 -9.28
N GLU A 37 -2.67 12.69 -10.03
CA GLU A 37 -1.32 12.14 -9.80
C GLU A 37 -0.27 13.24 -9.77
N GLY A 38 0.84 13.01 -9.09
CA GLY A 38 1.92 14.00 -8.95
C GLY A 38 1.80 14.72 -7.62
N GLY A 39 2.81 14.56 -6.76
CA GLY A 39 2.73 15.00 -5.36
C GLY A 39 2.55 16.52 -5.20
N ILE A 40 3.59 17.30 -5.51
CA ILE A 40 3.58 18.77 -5.27
C ILE A 40 2.78 19.52 -6.35
N ALA A 41 2.69 18.97 -7.56
CA ALA A 41 1.92 19.52 -8.67
C ALA A 41 1.03 18.42 -9.24
N PRO A 42 -0.18 18.21 -8.67
CA PRO A 42 -1.09 17.19 -9.15
C PRO A 42 -1.63 17.54 -10.53
N GLN A 43 -1.72 16.52 -11.37
CA GLN A 43 -2.29 16.56 -12.71
C GLN A 43 -3.35 15.48 -12.83
N LEU A 44 -4.42 15.76 -13.56
CA LEU A 44 -5.44 14.76 -13.85
C LEU A 44 -4.91 13.80 -14.91
N VAL A 45 -4.90 12.52 -14.57
CA VAL A 45 -4.48 11.42 -15.43
C VAL A 45 -5.71 10.59 -15.79
N VAL A 46 -5.79 10.22 -17.07
CA VAL A 46 -6.85 9.40 -17.63
C VAL A 46 -6.30 8.02 -17.96
N TYR A 47 -7.01 7.00 -17.48
CA TYR A 47 -6.79 5.60 -17.84
C TYR A 47 -8.01 5.06 -18.56
N GLU A 48 -7.77 4.19 -19.53
CA GLU A 48 -8.81 3.30 -20.03
C GLU A 48 -9.13 2.28 -18.94
N LEU A 49 -10.43 2.10 -18.66
CA LEU A 49 -10.91 1.16 -17.67
C LEU A 49 -11.65 0.03 -18.39
N SER A 50 -11.06 -1.16 -18.39
CA SER A 50 -11.74 -2.35 -18.94
C SER A 50 -13.03 -2.65 -18.19
N ASP A 51 -14.00 -3.28 -18.86
CA ASP A 51 -15.25 -3.73 -18.25
C ASP A 51 -15.02 -4.61 -17.01
N GLU A 52 -14.03 -5.51 -17.05
CA GLU A 52 -13.70 -6.37 -15.90
C GLU A 52 -13.31 -5.57 -14.65
N LEU A 53 -12.42 -4.58 -14.80
CA LEU A 53 -12.02 -3.69 -13.71
C LEU A 53 -13.18 -2.82 -13.22
N PHE A 54 -14.03 -2.35 -14.14
CA PHE A 54 -15.23 -1.62 -13.76
C PHE A 54 -16.20 -2.50 -12.95
N GLN A 55 -16.42 -3.75 -13.34
CA GLN A 55 -17.29 -4.69 -12.60
C GLN A 55 -16.75 -5.02 -11.20
N LEU A 56 -15.42 -5.15 -11.05
CA LEU A 56 -14.81 -5.33 -9.73
C LEU A 56 -15.04 -4.12 -8.81
N LEU A 57 -15.03 -2.92 -9.39
CA LEU A 57 -15.31 -1.67 -8.69
C LEU A 57 -16.81 -1.55 -8.34
N ASP A 58 -17.71 -1.80 -9.29
CA ASP A 58 -19.16 -1.69 -9.15
C ASP A 58 -19.73 -2.72 -8.16
N SER A 59 -19.18 -3.93 -8.15
CA SER A 59 -19.51 -4.96 -7.16
C SER A 59 -18.92 -4.70 -5.76
N GLY A 60 -18.08 -3.68 -5.60
CA GLY A 60 -17.39 -3.38 -4.33
C GLY A 60 -16.30 -4.38 -3.94
N GLN A 61 -15.92 -5.30 -4.84
CA GLN A 61 -14.81 -6.23 -4.62
C GLN A 61 -13.45 -5.51 -4.60
N LYS A 62 -13.34 -4.39 -5.31
CA LYS A 62 -12.16 -3.54 -5.37
C LYS A 62 -12.51 -2.09 -5.14
N THR A 63 -11.62 -1.40 -4.45
CA THR A 63 -11.73 0.04 -4.21
C THR A 63 -11.13 0.86 -5.37
N PRO A 64 -11.51 2.14 -5.54
CA PRO A 64 -10.88 3.02 -6.52
C PRO A 64 -9.35 3.07 -6.38
N SER A 65 -8.83 3.05 -5.15
CA SER A 65 -7.38 3.03 -4.89
C SER A 65 -6.71 1.74 -5.37
N GLU A 66 -7.35 0.58 -5.21
CA GLU A 66 -6.81 -0.68 -5.73
C GLU A 66 -6.85 -0.74 -7.25
N ILE A 67 -7.93 -0.22 -7.87
CA ILE A 67 -8.05 -0.10 -9.33
C ILE A 67 -6.94 0.82 -9.86
N HIS A 68 -6.75 1.98 -9.25
CA HIS A 68 -5.69 2.91 -9.61
C HIS A 68 -4.30 2.26 -9.51
N PHE A 69 -4.02 1.57 -8.41
CA PHE A 69 -2.77 0.85 -8.22
C PHE A 69 -2.56 -0.21 -9.32
N LYS A 70 -3.61 -0.94 -9.71
CA LYS A 70 -3.58 -1.94 -10.78
C LYS A 70 -3.36 -1.31 -12.16
N LEU A 71 -3.97 -0.17 -12.45
CA LEU A 71 -3.76 0.56 -13.70
C LEU A 71 -2.30 1.02 -13.83
N GLN A 72 -1.72 1.57 -12.75
CA GLN A 72 -0.34 2.05 -12.70
C GLN A 72 0.72 0.93 -12.74
N ASN A 73 0.55 -0.10 -11.91
CA ASN A 73 1.61 -1.08 -11.65
C ASN A 73 1.36 -2.44 -12.32
N ASP A 74 0.21 -2.59 -12.99
CA ASP A 74 -0.27 -3.84 -13.56
C ASP A 74 -0.31 -5.03 -12.57
N THR A 75 -0.37 -4.73 -11.28
CA THR A 75 -0.52 -5.73 -10.21
C THR A 75 -1.45 -5.18 -9.14
N TRP A 76 -2.07 -6.06 -8.36
CA TRP A 76 -2.87 -5.63 -7.22
C TRP A 76 -1.96 -5.17 -6.08
N PRO A 77 -2.40 -4.22 -5.24
CA PRO A 77 -1.64 -3.87 -4.06
C PRO A 77 -1.55 -5.09 -3.13
N PRO A 78 -0.44 -5.25 -2.39
CA PRO A 78 -0.27 -6.38 -1.49
C PRO A 78 -1.36 -6.37 -0.42
N THR A 79 -1.84 -7.56 -0.07
CA THR A 79 -2.78 -7.78 1.03
C THR A 79 -2.13 -7.40 2.38
N GLU A 80 -2.94 -7.19 3.42
CA GLU A 80 -2.40 -6.93 4.76
C GLU A 80 -1.56 -8.12 5.27
N GLU A 81 -1.91 -9.35 4.92
CA GLU A 81 -1.13 -10.54 5.26
C GLU A 81 0.26 -10.53 4.59
N GLU A 82 0.33 -10.21 3.31
CA GLU A 82 1.60 -10.07 2.57
C GLU A 82 2.45 -8.92 3.13
N LYS A 83 1.82 -7.78 3.45
CA LYS A 83 2.49 -6.65 4.11
C LYS A 83 3.07 -7.08 5.46
N VAL A 84 2.31 -7.81 6.29
CA VAL A 84 2.78 -8.32 7.58
C VAL A 84 3.93 -9.30 7.39
N LYS A 85 3.82 -10.23 6.43
CA LYS A 85 4.90 -11.18 6.11
C LYS A 85 6.19 -10.46 5.71
N HIS A 86 6.11 -9.50 4.80
CA HIS A 86 7.28 -8.72 4.39
C HIS A 86 7.87 -7.88 5.53
N ARG A 87 7.04 -7.29 6.38
CA ARG A 87 7.51 -6.59 7.60
C ARG A 87 8.26 -7.55 8.53
N LYS A 88 7.71 -8.75 8.77
CA LYS A 88 8.40 -9.79 9.57
C LYS A 88 9.75 -10.16 8.99
N GLU A 89 9.82 -10.42 7.69
CA GLU A 89 11.08 -10.77 7.00
C GLU A 89 12.12 -9.66 7.14
N LYS A 90 11.72 -8.39 6.97
CA LYS A 90 12.61 -7.24 7.13
C LYS A 90 13.14 -7.13 8.57
N ILE A 91 12.28 -7.33 9.57
CA ILE A 91 12.68 -7.29 10.98
C ILE A 91 13.57 -8.49 11.35
N LYS A 92 13.31 -9.68 10.79
CA LYS A 92 14.21 -10.85 10.96
C LYS A 92 15.62 -10.56 10.41
N LYS A 93 15.72 -9.81 9.30
CA LYS A 93 17.01 -9.35 8.75
C LYS A 93 17.65 -8.22 9.57
N HIS A 94 16.84 -7.38 10.21
CA HIS A 94 17.29 -6.26 11.06
C HIS A 94 16.65 -6.31 12.46
N PRO A 95 17.05 -7.26 13.33
CA PRO A 95 16.38 -7.49 14.62
C PRO A 95 16.35 -6.28 15.55
N MET A 96 17.33 -5.37 15.44
CA MET A 96 17.40 -4.14 16.24
C MET A 96 16.14 -3.27 16.17
N THR A 97 15.33 -3.39 15.11
CA THR A 97 14.03 -2.70 15.01
C THR A 97 13.09 -3.06 16.16
N LEU A 98 13.19 -4.27 16.72
CA LEU A 98 12.43 -4.70 17.90
C LEU A 98 12.80 -3.91 19.16
N ILE A 99 14.00 -3.33 19.22
CA ILE A 99 14.46 -2.48 20.32
C ILE A 99 14.03 -1.03 20.08
N SER A 100 14.33 -0.49 18.88
CA SER A 100 14.09 0.92 18.55
C SER A 100 12.61 1.27 18.34
N ASN A 101 11.79 0.30 17.90
CA ASN A 101 10.36 0.49 17.69
C ASN A 101 9.56 -0.66 18.33
N PRO A 102 9.15 -0.52 19.61
CA PRO A 102 8.41 -1.56 20.32
C PRO A 102 7.11 -2.01 19.64
N ASN A 103 6.42 -1.15 18.89
CA ASN A 103 5.19 -1.49 18.18
C ASN A 103 5.41 -2.58 17.11
N SER A 104 6.65 -2.72 16.61
CA SER A 104 6.99 -3.78 15.66
C SER A 104 6.92 -5.19 16.25
N ARG A 105 6.78 -5.33 17.57
CA ARG A 105 6.66 -6.61 18.28
C ARG A 105 5.26 -7.22 18.13
N GLU A 106 4.23 -6.40 17.92
CA GLU A 106 2.82 -6.82 17.87
C GLU A 106 2.53 -7.82 16.75
N ILE A 107 3.32 -7.79 15.67
CA ILE A 107 3.13 -8.72 14.55
C ILE A 107 3.70 -10.11 14.84
N PHE A 108 4.56 -10.28 15.86
CA PHE A 108 5.23 -11.54 16.17
C PHE A 108 4.52 -12.31 17.28
N SER A 109 4.62 -13.65 17.23
CA SER A 109 4.22 -14.48 18.36
C SER A 109 5.26 -14.38 19.50
N LEU A 110 4.85 -14.73 20.72
CA LEU A 110 5.77 -14.76 21.87
C LEU A 110 6.96 -15.70 21.63
N GLU A 111 6.76 -16.84 20.97
CA GLU A 111 7.83 -17.76 20.61
C GLU A 111 8.82 -17.14 19.60
N GLU A 112 8.33 -16.43 18.58
CA GLU A 112 9.20 -15.69 17.65
C GLU A 112 10.03 -14.63 18.40
N LEU A 113 9.40 -13.90 19.34
CA LEU A 113 10.08 -12.88 20.15
C LEU A 113 11.14 -13.47 21.08
N LYS A 114 10.90 -14.63 21.69
CA LYS A 114 11.89 -15.33 22.53
C LYS A 114 13.20 -15.58 21.77
N HIS A 115 13.12 -15.88 20.48
CA HIS A 115 14.30 -16.08 19.64
C HIS A 115 14.91 -14.77 19.13
N LEU A 116 14.09 -13.78 18.79
CA LEU A 116 14.55 -12.55 18.14
C LEU A 116 15.05 -11.47 19.11
N ILE A 117 14.46 -11.36 20.30
CA ILE A 117 14.79 -10.31 21.28
C ILE A 117 16.26 -10.40 21.75
N PRO A 118 16.80 -11.58 22.14
CA PRO A 118 18.21 -11.67 22.52
C PRO A 118 19.17 -11.22 21.40
N ILE A 119 18.88 -11.62 20.16
CA ILE A 119 19.67 -11.23 18.97
C ILE A 119 19.57 -9.71 18.74
N ALA A 120 18.39 -9.14 18.93
CA ALA A 120 18.14 -7.72 18.78
C ALA A 120 18.88 -6.89 19.84
N GLU A 121 18.84 -7.31 21.11
CA GLU A 121 19.56 -6.68 22.23
C GLU A 121 21.07 -6.73 22.00
N GLU A 122 21.60 -7.90 21.64
CA GLU A 122 23.04 -8.09 21.34
C GLU A 122 23.50 -7.16 20.20
N LYS A 123 22.79 -7.15 19.07
CA LYS A 123 23.13 -6.28 17.93
C LYS A 123 23.01 -4.80 18.29
N TYR A 124 22.03 -4.43 19.11
CA TYR A 124 21.85 -3.05 19.54
C TYR A 124 23.00 -2.59 20.43
N ILE A 125 23.37 -3.39 21.43
CA ILE A 125 24.51 -3.13 22.31
C ILE A 125 25.82 -3.11 21.51
N ALA A 126 26.01 -4.02 20.55
CA ALA A 126 27.18 -4.00 19.68
C ALA A 126 27.29 -2.72 18.84
N SER A 127 26.17 -2.10 18.48
CA SER A 127 26.13 -0.88 17.66
C SER A 127 26.18 0.42 18.48
N TYR A 128 25.55 0.45 19.66
CA TYR A 128 25.32 1.66 20.46
C TYR A 128 25.92 1.59 21.88
N GLY A 129 26.56 0.50 22.25
CA GLY A 129 27.22 0.27 23.55
C GLY A 129 26.28 -0.09 24.70
N LYS A 130 25.03 0.39 24.71
CA LYS A 130 24.02 0.06 25.72
C LYS A 130 22.60 0.04 25.14
N LEU A 131 21.68 -0.62 25.85
CA LEU A 131 20.25 -0.55 25.52
C LEU A 131 19.67 0.84 25.85
N PRO A 132 18.58 1.27 25.18
CA PRO A 132 17.88 2.51 25.50
C PRO A 132 17.37 2.52 26.94
N GLU A 133 17.35 3.67 27.60
CA GLU A 133 16.90 3.78 28.99
C GLU A 133 15.39 3.50 29.15
N ASN A 134 14.61 3.76 28.11
CA ASN A 134 13.19 3.46 28.03
C ASN A 134 12.90 2.04 27.49
N TYR A 135 13.92 1.19 27.35
CA TYR A 135 13.73 -0.17 26.85
C TYR A 135 13.18 -1.09 27.94
N THR A 136 12.02 -1.68 27.66
CA THR A 136 11.44 -2.78 28.44
C THR A 136 11.39 -4.03 27.57
N SER A 137 11.98 -5.12 28.08
CA SER A 137 11.97 -6.42 27.42
C SER A 137 10.54 -7.01 27.42
N PRO A 138 10.02 -7.50 26.28
CA PRO A 138 8.68 -8.07 26.19
C PRO A 138 8.58 -9.51 26.75
N LEU A 139 9.69 -10.07 27.25
CA LEU A 139 9.76 -11.44 27.79
C LEU A 139 9.67 -11.49 29.32
N LYS A 140 9.50 -10.34 29.99
CA LYS A 140 9.34 -10.23 31.44
C LYS A 140 7.89 -10.27 31.87
#